data_AF-A0A432UZM2-F1
#
_entry.id   AF-A0A432UZM2-F1
#
_cell.length_a   1.000
_cell.length_b   1.000
_cell.length_c   1.000
_cell.angle_alpha   90.00
_cell.angle_beta   90.00
_cell.angle_gamma   90.00
#
_symmetry.space_group_name_H-M   'P 1'
#
loop_
_entity.id
_entity.type
_entity.pdbx_description
1 polymer ?
#
loop_
_entity_poly.entity_id
_entity_poly.type
_entity_poly.pdbx_seq_one_letter_code
_entity_poly.pdbx_strand_id
1 'polypeptide(L)'
;MRISRRDCLTGAFGAGASLALSGMGVNPAMSAVHDASKEGQHALFNKFKNNVILIPGKYNGTVSAMDLSVPETMAWYNFGRSGIDMPIPHHIAAMPSADPYKGFDFYQTMQPPGAPYVNENSPEWRDRGDFKMFKMRYDGSGSQNSISVVSDVSAATGMALGVHVSIGVGPNAEKYVAFADGQKDMVLITTIDDDPKIVKAFRADYDPNSRELSISHIFPDGSTGKFDFQGRKGMKTSHEAMLGEELMPADPTAVFVDAFTWHPTLPLGAILIRRHGCCAIVNTETWEPVALLSTAKGAPDHFNLIRQSGYTWTYSIPSVLTPLHEAGFITSGQFFLACNNVLQNNVAVYRSEDPDPMKWKKENFVEGFGTKYLPLHMGNVPDSRWVFFTIWARKPNNGFICKVDPKTWQVVAKWDTGPDPHTCDCTVDGKYITTVYSGNQSGQSGLVVIDADTDEIVARLPTAAGAHDHVVVPESWEGLKSSRSTSV
;
A
#
# COMPACT_ATOMS: atom_id res chain seq x y z
N MET A 1 -53.06 54.59 -17.40
CA MET A 1 -52.24 54.01 -18.48
C MET A 1 -52.18 52.50 -18.24
N ARG A 2 -52.83 51.67 -19.07
CA ARG A 2 -52.90 50.21 -18.88
C ARG A 2 -51.76 49.58 -19.68
N ILE A 3 -50.79 48.99 -18.99
CA ILE A 3 -49.70 48.20 -19.59
C ILE A 3 -50.30 46.85 -20.02
N SER A 4 -50.17 46.49 -21.29
CA SER A 4 -50.70 45.24 -21.82
C SER A 4 -49.70 44.09 -21.64
N ARG A 5 -50.17 42.83 -21.60
CA ARG A 5 -49.32 41.64 -21.56
C ARG A 5 -48.32 41.56 -22.73
N ARG A 6 -48.58 42.25 -23.84
CA ARG A 6 -47.67 42.34 -24.98
C ARG A 6 -46.45 43.21 -24.67
N ASP A 7 -46.64 44.31 -23.95
CA ASP A 7 -45.57 45.25 -23.58
C ASP A 7 -44.58 44.62 -22.57
N CYS A 8 -45.06 43.68 -21.74
CA CYS A 8 -44.22 42.94 -20.81
C CYS A 8 -43.35 41.86 -21.52
N LEU A 9 -43.80 41.33 -22.65
CA LEU A 9 -43.08 40.31 -23.43
C LEU A 9 -42.02 40.93 -24.36
N THR A 10 -42.27 42.11 -24.93
CA THR A 10 -41.25 42.84 -25.72
C THR A 10 -40.15 43.42 -24.84
N GLY A 11 -40.45 43.83 -23.60
CA GLY A 11 -39.45 44.27 -22.62
C GLY A 11 -38.53 43.15 -22.13
N ALA A 12 -39.05 41.91 -22.02
CA ALA A 12 -38.29 40.75 -21.57
C ALA A 12 -37.31 40.22 -22.63
N PHE A 13 -37.68 40.26 -23.92
CA PHE A 13 -36.78 39.85 -25.00
C PHE A 13 -35.73 40.91 -25.38
N GLY A 14 -36.07 42.21 -25.27
CA GLY A 14 -35.13 43.30 -25.55
C GLY A 14 -34.04 43.46 -24.48
N ALA A 15 -34.37 43.28 -23.21
CA ALA A 15 -33.41 43.38 -22.11
C ALA A 15 -32.54 42.11 -21.94
N GLY A 16 -33.08 40.93 -22.29
CA GLY A 16 -32.35 39.66 -22.20
C GLY A 16 -31.27 39.48 -23.27
N ALA A 17 -31.45 40.05 -24.46
CA ALA A 17 -30.50 39.91 -25.56
C ALA A 17 -29.32 40.91 -25.49
N SER A 18 -29.54 42.11 -24.93
CA SER A 18 -28.47 43.13 -24.81
C SER A 18 -27.61 42.95 -23.55
N LEU A 19 -28.13 42.31 -22.50
CA LEU A 19 -27.33 41.94 -21.31
C LEU A 19 -26.49 40.66 -21.52
N ALA A 20 -26.76 39.89 -22.57
CA ALA A 20 -25.99 38.69 -22.90
C ALA A 20 -24.71 38.99 -23.71
N LEU A 21 -24.55 40.21 -24.26
CA LEU A 21 -23.48 40.53 -25.21
C LEU A 21 -22.50 41.62 -24.75
N SER A 22 -22.64 42.15 -23.54
CA SER A 22 -21.66 43.09 -23.00
C SER A 22 -21.55 42.99 -21.47
N GLY A 23 -20.44 42.41 -21.00
CA GLY A 23 -19.80 42.94 -19.79
C GLY A 23 -19.86 42.12 -18.50
N MET A 24 -20.20 40.83 -18.52
CA MET A 24 -19.65 39.93 -17.51
C MET A 24 -18.48 39.19 -18.14
N GLY A 25 -17.28 39.75 -17.97
CA GLY A 25 -16.05 38.99 -18.17
C GLY A 25 -16.11 37.80 -17.23
N VAL A 26 -16.64 36.69 -17.73
CA VAL A 26 -16.45 35.38 -17.10
C VAL A 26 -14.97 35.13 -17.29
N ASN A 27 -14.16 35.59 -16.32
CA ASN A 27 -12.79 35.11 -16.24
C ASN A 27 -12.91 33.59 -16.24
N PRO A 28 -12.26 32.89 -17.20
CA PRO A 28 -12.27 31.45 -17.17
C PRO A 28 -11.82 31.02 -15.78
N ALA A 29 -12.53 30.06 -15.18
CA ALA A 29 -12.11 29.49 -13.91
C ALA A 29 -10.62 29.10 -14.06
N MET A 30 -9.81 29.49 -13.09
CA MET A 30 -8.40 29.10 -13.08
C MET A 30 -8.31 27.58 -13.15
N SER A 31 -7.28 27.07 -13.83
CA SER A 31 -7.00 25.63 -13.90
C SER A 31 -6.94 25.03 -12.49
N ALA A 32 -7.49 23.83 -12.33
CA ALA A 32 -7.43 23.11 -11.05
C ALA A 32 -6.03 22.58 -10.73
N VAL A 33 -5.16 22.50 -11.74
CA VAL A 33 -3.71 22.30 -11.58
C VAL A 33 -3.01 23.65 -11.69
N HIS A 34 -2.20 23.96 -10.68
CA HIS A 34 -1.48 25.23 -10.58
C HIS A 34 -0.37 25.36 -11.64
N ASP A 35 -0.24 26.55 -12.24
CA ASP A 35 0.87 26.89 -13.12
C ASP A 35 1.97 27.61 -12.34
N ALA A 36 2.95 26.85 -11.88
CA ALA A 36 4.08 27.37 -11.11
C ALA A 36 5.17 28.05 -11.96
N SER A 37 5.01 28.22 -13.29
CA SER A 37 6.08 28.70 -14.19
C SER A 37 6.69 30.06 -13.81
N LYS A 38 6.00 30.86 -12.99
CA LYS A 38 6.44 32.18 -12.50
C LYS A 38 6.96 32.16 -11.06
N GLU A 39 7.08 30.99 -10.44
CA GLU A 39 7.53 30.85 -9.06
C GLU A 39 9.03 30.58 -8.96
N GLY A 40 9.66 31.05 -7.88
CA GLY A 40 11.10 30.88 -7.67
C GLY A 40 11.56 29.42 -7.53
N GLN A 41 10.66 28.51 -7.15
CA GLN A 41 10.95 27.09 -6.96
C GLN A 41 10.63 26.23 -8.20
N HIS A 42 10.05 26.81 -9.25
CA HIS A 42 9.61 26.07 -10.43
C HIS A 42 10.71 25.20 -11.05
N ALA A 43 11.91 25.76 -11.21
CA ALA A 43 13.03 25.04 -11.80
C ALA A 43 13.42 23.76 -11.01
N LEU A 44 13.25 23.78 -9.68
CA LEU A 44 13.51 22.63 -8.84
C LEU A 44 12.46 21.54 -9.01
N PHE A 45 11.18 21.91 -9.00
CA PHE A 45 10.08 20.94 -8.93
C PHE A 45 9.59 20.48 -10.31
N ASN A 46 9.71 21.28 -11.36
CA ASN A 46 9.25 20.92 -12.70
C ASN A 46 9.90 19.63 -13.25
N LYS A 47 11.05 19.20 -12.70
CA LYS A 47 11.66 17.90 -13.03
C LYS A 47 10.84 16.69 -12.59
N PHE A 48 9.89 16.87 -11.67
CA PHE A 48 8.99 15.81 -11.17
C PHE A 48 7.62 15.81 -11.85
N LYS A 49 7.46 16.54 -12.96
CA LYS A 49 6.22 16.58 -13.73
C LYS A 49 5.65 15.18 -14.00
N ASN A 50 4.33 15.05 -13.89
CA ASN A 50 3.55 13.81 -14.00
C ASN A 50 3.65 12.86 -12.80
N ASN A 51 4.38 13.20 -11.74
CA ASN A 51 4.42 12.38 -10.52
C ASN A 51 3.44 12.94 -9.49
N VAL A 52 2.26 12.33 -9.43
CA VAL A 52 1.29 12.56 -8.36
C VAL A 52 1.49 11.52 -7.27
N ILE A 53 1.58 11.94 -6.01
CA ILE A 53 1.71 11.05 -4.86
C ILE A 53 0.40 11.00 -4.08
N LEU A 54 0.02 9.80 -3.66
CA LEU A 54 -1.02 9.57 -2.66
C LEU A 54 -0.41 9.23 -1.30
N ILE A 55 -0.95 9.85 -0.24
CA ILE A 55 -0.45 9.68 1.13
C ILE A 55 -1.64 9.51 2.10
N PRO A 56 -1.92 8.30 2.62
CA PRO A 56 -2.75 8.12 3.80
C PRO A 56 -2.06 8.70 5.03
N GLY A 57 -2.83 9.28 5.94
CA GLY A 57 -2.26 9.94 7.11
C GLY A 57 -2.48 9.25 8.45
N LYS A 58 -2.88 7.97 8.45
CA LYS A 58 -3.02 7.13 9.65
C LYS A 58 -3.81 7.88 10.74
N TYR A 59 -3.20 8.25 11.86
CA TYR A 59 -3.90 8.93 12.96
C TYR A 59 -4.45 10.33 12.62
N ASN A 60 -4.04 10.95 11.50
CA ASN A 60 -4.61 12.23 11.08
C ASN A 60 -6.02 12.07 10.45
N GLY A 61 -6.45 10.84 10.11
CA GLY A 61 -7.78 10.57 9.58
C GLY A 61 -8.04 11.06 8.15
N THR A 62 -7.01 11.26 7.34
CA THR A 62 -7.11 11.78 5.96
C THR A 62 -6.32 10.95 4.96
N VAL A 63 -6.64 11.14 3.67
CA VAL A 63 -5.79 10.76 2.53
C VAL A 63 -5.64 11.98 1.63
N SER A 64 -4.44 12.19 1.07
CA SER A 64 -4.13 13.34 0.22
C SER A 64 -3.49 12.91 -1.09
N ALA A 65 -3.84 13.60 -2.18
CA ALA A 65 -3.12 13.58 -3.45
C ALA A 65 -2.28 14.87 -3.57
N MET A 66 -1.02 14.76 -3.95
CA MET A 66 -0.06 15.86 -4.07
C MET A 66 0.67 15.79 -5.41
N ASP A 67 0.81 16.93 -6.08
CA ASP A 67 1.67 17.03 -7.27
C ASP A 67 3.12 17.23 -6.82
N LEU A 68 4.07 16.40 -7.24
CA LEU A 68 5.47 16.68 -6.94
C LEU A 68 6.04 17.85 -7.76
N SER A 69 5.44 18.14 -8.92
CA SER A 69 5.94 19.16 -9.85
C SER A 69 5.64 20.59 -9.41
N VAL A 70 4.65 20.68 -8.54
CA VAL A 70 4.22 21.85 -7.80
C VAL A 70 3.80 21.30 -6.44
N PRO A 71 4.70 21.26 -5.43
CA PRO A 71 4.55 20.47 -4.19
C PRO A 71 3.40 20.96 -3.29
N GLU A 72 2.20 20.79 -3.79
CA GLU A 72 0.92 21.25 -3.29
C GLU A 72 -0.05 20.09 -3.29
N THR A 73 -0.91 20.08 -2.27
CA THR A 73 -2.02 19.13 -2.19
C THR A 73 -3.03 19.45 -3.29
N MET A 74 -3.19 18.53 -4.25
CA MET A 74 -4.19 18.62 -5.31
C MET A 74 -5.59 18.44 -4.75
N ALA A 75 -5.78 17.45 -3.87
CA ALA A 75 -7.02 17.18 -3.17
C ALA A 75 -6.74 16.36 -1.91
N TRP A 76 -7.63 16.42 -0.93
CA TRP A 76 -7.57 15.59 0.27
C TRP A 76 -8.99 15.19 0.69
N TYR A 77 -9.10 14.04 1.35
CA TYR A 77 -10.35 13.52 1.87
C TYR A 77 -10.24 13.34 3.38
N ASN A 78 -11.25 13.80 4.11
CA ASN A 78 -11.36 13.61 5.54
C ASN A 78 -12.44 12.58 5.85
N PHE A 79 -12.00 11.42 6.34
CA PHE A 79 -12.89 10.32 6.66
C PHE A 79 -13.81 10.65 7.84
N GLY A 80 -13.31 11.41 8.82
CA GLY A 80 -14.10 11.80 10.00
C GLY A 80 -15.26 12.74 9.66
N ARG A 81 -15.03 13.70 8.76
CA ARG A 81 -16.10 14.57 8.21
C ARG A 81 -17.15 13.79 7.42
N SER A 82 -16.78 12.61 6.93
CA SER A 82 -17.66 11.72 6.18
C SER A 82 -18.38 10.71 7.08
N GLY A 83 -18.28 10.87 8.40
CA GLY A 83 -18.99 10.05 9.39
C GLY A 83 -18.28 8.75 9.78
N ILE A 84 -17.04 8.54 9.33
CA ILE A 84 -16.25 7.38 9.79
C ILE A 84 -15.75 7.65 11.21
N ASP A 85 -16.09 6.76 12.13
CA ASP A 85 -15.65 6.83 13.52
C ASP A 85 -14.15 6.47 13.64
N MET A 86 -13.37 7.33 14.29
CA MET A 86 -11.92 7.15 14.52
C MET A 86 -11.16 6.60 13.31
N PRO A 87 -11.16 7.31 12.16
CA PRO A 87 -10.60 6.79 10.93
C PRO A 87 -9.07 6.73 11.02
N ILE A 88 -8.51 5.56 10.76
CA ILE A 88 -7.07 5.36 10.62
C ILE A 88 -6.82 4.77 9.22
N PRO A 89 -6.80 5.59 8.15
CA PRO A 89 -6.39 5.16 6.82
C PRO A 89 -4.96 4.62 6.87
N HIS A 90 -4.79 3.35 6.52
CA HIS A 90 -3.56 2.62 6.71
C HIS A 90 -2.73 2.50 5.43
N HIS A 91 -2.99 1.51 4.57
CA HIS A 91 -2.25 1.29 3.33
C HIS A 91 -3.04 1.73 2.10
N ILE A 92 -2.30 2.03 1.02
CA ILE A 92 -2.85 2.60 -0.21
C ILE A 92 -2.24 1.97 -1.46
N ALA A 93 -3.04 1.75 -2.49
CA ALA A 93 -2.57 1.36 -3.82
C ALA A 93 -3.32 2.13 -4.91
N ALA A 94 -2.59 2.66 -5.89
CA ALA A 94 -3.16 3.48 -6.98
C ALA A 94 -3.30 2.68 -8.27
N MET A 95 -4.45 2.83 -8.93
CA MET A 95 -4.64 2.33 -10.29
C MET A 95 -3.83 3.19 -11.27
N PRO A 96 -3.32 2.60 -12.37
CA PRO A 96 -2.60 3.38 -13.36
C PRO A 96 -3.47 4.46 -14.03
N SER A 97 -2.88 5.61 -14.32
CA SER A 97 -3.48 6.69 -15.09
C SER A 97 -2.47 7.35 -16.02
N ALA A 98 -2.79 7.37 -17.32
CA ALA A 98 -1.96 8.02 -18.34
C ALA A 98 -1.83 9.54 -18.15
N ASP A 99 -2.75 10.14 -17.38
CA ASP A 99 -2.71 11.55 -16.99
C ASP A 99 -3.28 11.67 -15.57
N PRO A 100 -2.44 11.50 -14.53
CA PRO A 100 -2.89 11.47 -13.15
C PRO A 100 -3.48 12.81 -12.69
N TYR A 101 -3.27 13.90 -13.44
CA TYR A 101 -3.90 15.20 -13.18
C TYR A 101 -5.38 15.24 -13.55
N LYS A 102 -5.86 14.34 -14.44
CA LYS A 102 -7.27 14.29 -14.83
C LYS A 102 -8.12 13.39 -13.95
N GLY A 103 -7.52 12.33 -13.41
CA GLY A 103 -8.21 11.41 -12.53
C GLY A 103 -7.57 10.03 -12.47
N PHE A 104 -7.85 9.32 -11.38
CA PHE A 104 -7.47 7.93 -11.17
C PHE A 104 -8.27 7.34 -10.00
N ASP A 105 -8.37 6.01 -9.99
CA ASP A 105 -8.93 5.25 -8.86
C ASP A 105 -7.79 4.77 -7.95
N PHE A 106 -8.09 4.56 -6.67
CA PHE A 106 -7.17 3.99 -5.72
C PHE A 106 -7.92 3.22 -4.62
N TYR A 107 -7.20 2.43 -3.85
CA TYR A 107 -7.74 1.63 -2.77
C TYR A 107 -7.10 2.01 -1.45
N GLN A 108 -7.90 2.03 -0.39
CA GLN A 108 -7.48 2.44 0.95
C GLN A 108 -7.98 1.41 1.97
N THR A 109 -7.08 0.86 2.77
CA THR A 109 -7.44 0.10 3.98
C THR A 109 -7.55 1.03 5.19
N MET A 110 -8.29 0.60 6.21
CA MET A 110 -8.34 1.25 7.51
C MET A 110 -8.18 0.23 8.62
N GLN A 111 -7.55 0.69 9.70
CA GLN A 111 -7.47 -0.07 10.93
C GLN A 111 -8.32 0.55 12.03
N PRO A 112 -8.81 -0.25 12.98
CA PRO A 112 -9.22 0.28 14.25
C PRO A 112 -8.02 0.86 15.03
N PRO A 113 -8.24 1.85 15.91
CA PRO A 113 -7.27 2.26 16.92
C PRO A 113 -6.77 1.06 17.73
N GLY A 114 -5.45 0.92 17.82
CA GLY A 114 -4.78 -0.16 18.55
C GLY A 114 -3.56 0.30 19.36
N ALA A 115 -3.03 -0.61 20.17
CA ALA A 115 -1.74 -0.40 20.85
C ALA A 115 -0.59 -0.33 19.82
N PRO A 116 0.56 0.31 20.16
CA PRO A 116 0.83 1.02 21.41
C PRO A 116 0.26 2.44 21.45
N TYR A 117 0.02 3.07 20.30
CA TYR A 117 -0.34 4.49 20.20
C TYR A 117 -1.60 4.87 21.00
N VAL A 118 -2.63 4.03 20.98
CA VAL A 118 -3.84 4.26 21.77
C VAL A 118 -3.57 4.17 23.27
N ASN A 119 -2.72 3.24 23.71
CA ASN A 119 -2.39 3.11 25.13
C ASN A 119 -1.58 4.31 25.64
N GLU A 120 -0.68 4.82 24.80
CA GLU A 120 0.21 5.93 25.15
C GLU A 120 -0.49 7.28 25.07
N ASN A 121 -1.35 7.49 24.06
CA ASN A 121 -1.84 8.82 23.71
C ASN A 121 -3.34 9.01 23.92
N SER A 122 -4.17 7.96 23.79
CA SER A 122 -5.64 8.11 23.79
C SER A 122 -6.41 6.84 24.21
N PRO A 123 -6.28 6.38 25.46
CA PRO A 123 -6.87 5.12 25.95
C PRO A 123 -8.37 4.95 25.70
N GLU A 124 -9.11 6.05 25.59
CA GLU A 124 -10.55 6.12 25.32
C GLU A 124 -10.93 5.73 23.88
N TRP A 125 -9.96 5.52 22.98
CA TRP A 125 -10.22 5.12 21.59
C TRP A 125 -10.17 3.61 21.34
N ARG A 126 -9.80 2.79 22.33
CA ARG A 126 -9.53 1.34 22.16
C ARG A 126 -10.66 0.58 21.47
N ASP A 127 -11.90 0.89 21.82
CA ASP A 127 -13.09 0.18 21.35
C ASP A 127 -13.86 0.93 20.25
N ARG A 128 -13.27 2.00 19.70
CA ARG A 128 -13.87 2.84 18.66
C ARG A 128 -13.34 2.49 17.28
N GLY A 129 -14.02 2.92 16.22
CA GLY A 129 -13.58 2.66 14.85
C GLY A 129 -13.53 1.18 14.47
N ASP A 130 -13.39 0.94 13.17
CA ASP A 130 -13.48 -0.39 12.56
C ASP A 130 -12.53 -0.51 11.38
N PHE A 131 -12.25 -1.76 11.01
CA PHE A 131 -11.64 -2.06 9.72
C PHE A 131 -12.56 -1.65 8.58
N LYS A 132 -11.98 -1.07 7.54
CA LYS A 132 -12.66 -0.71 6.29
C LYS A 132 -11.73 -0.88 5.11
N MET A 133 -12.31 -1.12 3.94
CA MET A 133 -11.62 -1.16 2.65
C MET A 133 -12.45 -0.34 1.67
N PHE A 134 -11.86 0.70 1.10
CA PHE A 134 -12.54 1.58 0.15
C PHE A 134 -11.86 1.53 -1.21
N LYS A 135 -12.68 1.56 -2.26
CA LYS A 135 -12.28 2.12 -3.54
C LYS A 135 -12.62 3.61 -3.53
N MET A 136 -11.67 4.43 -3.94
CA MET A 136 -11.78 5.88 -3.98
C MET A 136 -11.37 6.40 -5.36
N ARG A 137 -11.81 7.61 -5.70
CA ARG A 137 -11.50 8.27 -6.96
C ARG A 137 -11.01 9.68 -6.70
N TYR A 138 -9.85 10.00 -7.27
CA TYR A 138 -9.43 11.38 -7.49
C TYR A 138 -10.03 11.85 -8.82
N ASP A 139 -10.77 12.95 -8.79
CA ASP A 139 -11.30 13.64 -9.96
C ASP A 139 -10.61 15.01 -10.09
N GLY A 140 -9.79 15.15 -11.12
CA GLY A 140 -9.10 16.39 -11.47
C GLY A 140 -9.66 17.08 -12.72
N SER A 141 -10.82 16.62 -13.22
CA SER A 141 -11.44 17.15 -14.44
C SER A 141 -12.28 18.41 -14.22
N GLY A 142 -12.61 18.71 -12.95
CA GLY A 142 -13.43 19.86 -12.57
C GLY A 142 -12.64 21.17 -12.42
N SER A 143 -13.34 22.26 -12.05
CA SER A 143 -12.71 23.53 -11.66
C SER A 143 -12.06 23.48 -10.27
N GLN A 144 -12.37 22.44 -9.49
CA GLN A 144 -11.72 22.10 -8.24
C GLN A 144 -11.55 20.59 -8.20
N ASN A 145 -10.35 20.14 -7.86
CA ASN A 145 -10.08 18.72 -7.71
C ASN A 145 -10.75 18.18 -6.45
N SER A 146 -11.14 16.91 -6.47
CA SER A 146 -11.72 16.27 -5.30
C SER A 146 -11.36 14.80 -5.21
N ILE A 147 -11.48 14.25 -3.99
CA ILE A 147 -11.43 12.81 -3.75
C ILE A 147 -12.81 12.39 -3.25
N SER A 148 -13.32 11.28 -3.74
CA SER A 148 -14.60 10.70 -3.32
C SER A 148 -14.49 9.19 -3.11
N VAL A 149 -15.37 8.65 -2.27
CA VAL A 149 -15.52 7.19 -2.12
C VAL A 149 -16.37 6.68 -3.28
N VAL A 150 -15.87 5.66 -3.98
CA VAL A 150 -16.57 4.97 -5.06
C VAL A 150 -17.36 3.79 -4.50
N SER A 151 -16.71 2.96 -3.67
CA SER A 151 -17.35 1.78 -3.06
C SER A 151 -16.74 1.42 -1.71
N ASP A 152 -17.59 0.98 -0.77
CA ASP A 152 -17.16 0.26 0.45
C ASP A 152 -17.00 -1.23 0.11
N VAL A 153 -15.76 -1.65 -0.15
CA VAL A 153 -15.41 -3.03 -0.50
C VAL A 153 -15.73 -3.97 0.66
N SER A 154 -15.63 -3.49 1.91
CA SER A 154 -16.00 -4.28 3.08
C SER A 154 -17.51 -4.56 3.13
N ALA A 155 -18.33 -3.56 2.82
CA ALA A 155 -19.78 -3.72 2.71
C ALA A 155 -20.19 -4.66 1.57
N ALA A 156 -19.53 -4.54 0.42
CA ALA A 156 -19.79 -5.35 -0.76
C ALA A 156 -19.48 -6.85 -0.51
N THR A 157 -18.34 -7.13 0.11
CA THR A 157 -17.81 -8.51 0.26
C THR A 157 -18.13 -9.18 1.59
N GLY A 158 -18.46 -8.40 2.63
CA GLY A 158 -18.64 -8.95 3.98
C GLY A 158 -17.34 -9.17 4.76
N MET A 159 -16.20 -8.72 4.25
CA MET A 159 -14.89 -8.85 4.89
C MET A 159 -14.20 -7.50 4.98
N ALA A 160 -13.60 -7.17 6.13
CA ALA A 160 -12.83 -5.93 6.29
C ALA A 160 -11.41 -6.25 6.75
N LEU A 161 -10.41 -5.85 5.97
CA LEU A 161 -8.98 -6.12 6.20
C LEU A 161 -8.23 -4.79 6.27
N GLY A 162 -7.25 -4.68 7.19
CA GLY A 162 -6.70 -3.38 7.59
C GLY A 162 -5.23 -3.16 7.28
N VAL A 163 -4.48 -4.13 6.77
CA VAL A 163 -3.05 -4.00 6.51
C VAL A 163 -2.85 -3.69 5.03
N HIS A 164 -1.95 -4.36 4.32
CA HIS A 164 -1.55 -3.95 2.99
C HIS A 164 -2.66 -4.14 1.95
N VAL A 165 -2.66 -3.23 0.97
CA VAL A 165 -3.43 -3.35 -0.26
C VAL A 165 -2.46 -3.31 -1.43
N SER A 166 -2.66 -4.16 -2.43
CA SER A 166 -1.84 -4.21 -3.64
C SER A 166 -2.69 -4.49 -4.87
N ILE A 167 -2.25 -4.04 -6.04
CA ILE A 167 -2.95 -4.26 -7.30
C ILE A 167 -2.10 -5.16 -8.17
N GLY A 168 -2.72 -6.12 -8.85
CA GLY A 168 -2.01 -7.02 -9.76
C GLY A 168 -2.76 -7.29 -11.04
N VAL A 169 -2.03 -7.81 -12.02
CA VAL A 169 -2.58 -8.33 -13.27
C VAL A 169 -2.41 -9.84 -13.25
N GLY A 170 -3.50 -10.56 -13.23
CA GLY A 170 -3.50 -12.02 -13.28
C GLY A 170 -3.74 -12.57 -14.70
N PRO A 171 -4.22 -13.82 -14.78
CA PRO A 171 -4.36 -14.53 -16.05
C PRO A 171 -5.27 -13.78 -17.03
N ASN A 172 -4.98 -13.89 -18.33
CA ASN A 172 -5.73 -13.22 -19.40
C ASN A 172 -5.81 -11.68 -19.27
N ALA A 173 -4.84 -11.06 -18.58
CA ALA A 173 -4.81 -9.63 -18.29
C ALA A 173 -5.97 -9.13 -17.40
N GLU A 174 -6.61 -10.03 -16.65
CA GLU A 174 -7.58 -9.66 -15.62
C GLU A 174 -6.89 -8.91 -14.48
N LYS A 175 -7.58 -7.92 -13.92
CA LYS A 175 -7.02 -6.99 -12.94
C LYS A 175 -7.66 -7.19 -11.60
N TYR A 176 -6.82 -7.26 -10.58
CA TYR A 176 -7.24 -7.59 -9.24
C TYR A 176 -6.65 -6.62 -8.23
N VAL A 177 -7.35 -6.51 -7.10
CA VAL A 177 -6.82 -5.87 -5.90
C VAL A 177 -6.84 -6.90 -4.78
N ALA A 178 -5.73 -6.99 -4.05
CA ALA A 178 -5.62 -7.82 -2.86
C ALA A 178 -5.56 -6.95 -1.61
N PHE A 179 -6.25 -7.38 -0.56
CA PHE A 179 -6.25 -6.80 0.76
C PHE A 179 -5.80 -7.85 1.76
N ALA A 180 -5.00 -7.47 2.75
CA ALA A 180 -4.48 -8.37 3.76
C ALA A 180 -4.71 -7.84 5.18
N ASP A 181 -4.73 -8.74 6.16
CA ASP A 181 -4.81 -8.38 7.57
C ASP A 181 -4.18 -9.41 8.50
N GLY A 182 -3.29 -8.95 9.39
CA GLY A 182 -2.58 -9.80 10.33
C GLY A 182 -3.30 -10.01 11.66
N GLN A 183 -4.34 -9.25 11.96
CA GLN A 183 -5.16 -9.50 13.15
C GLN A 183 -6.14 -10.65 12.86
N LYS A 184 -6.61 -10.78 11.62
CA LYS A 184 -7.52 -11.84 11.16
C LYS A 184 -6.81 -12.99 10.45
N ASP A 185 -5.53 -12.79 10.08
CA ASP A 185 -4.72 -13.68 9.26
C ASP A 185 -5.39 -14.07 7.95
N MET A 186 -5.80 -13.05 7.19
CA MET A 186 -6.58 -13.23 5.97
C MET A 186 -6.06 -12.41 4.80
N VAL A 187 -6.31 -12.91 3.60
CA VAL A 187 -6.18 -12.18 2.34
C VAL A 187 -7.51 -12.26 1.60
N LEU A 188 -7.95 -11.15 1.00
CA LEU A 188 -9.07 -11.08 0.08
C LEU A 188 -8.59 -10.53 -1.25
N ILE A 189 -8.93 -11.21 -2.34
CA ILE A 189 -8.73 -10.73 -3.71
C ILE A 189 -10.09 -10.42 -4.33
N THR A 190 -10.25 -9.22 -4.88
CA THR A 190 -11.43 -8.80 -5.62
C THR A 190 -11.09 -8.31 -7.03
N THR A 191 -12.10 -8.22 -7.89
CA THR A 191 -12.01 -7.42 -9.12
C THR A 191 -11.90 -5.93 -8.78
N ILE A 192 -11.49 -5.14 -9.77
CA ILE A 192 -11.27 -3.69 -9.65
C ILE A 192 -12.50 -2.82 -9.97
N ASP A 193 -13.65 -3.44 -10.24
CA ASP A 193 -14.87 -2.74 -10.64
C ASP A 193 -15.41 -1.83 -9.53
N ASP A 194 -16.27 -0.87 -9.89
CA ASP A 194 -16.98 -0.03 -8.91
C ASP A 194 -17.95 -0.86 -8.03
N ASP A 195 -18.34 -2.04 -8.49
CA ASP A 195 -19.06 -3.08 -7.71
C ASP A 195 -18.17 -4.33 -7.61
N PRO A 196 -17.23 -4.35 -6.65
CA PRO A 196 -16.14 -5.35 -6.62
C PRO A 196 -16.68 -6.76 -6.38
N LYS A 197 -16.17 -7.72 -7.15
CA LYS A 197 -16.52 -9.14 -7.02
C LYS A 197 -15.44 -9.91 -6.29
N ILE A 198 -15.86 -10.80 -5.39
CA ILE A 198 -14.95 -11.72 -4.69
C ILE A 198 -14.35 -12.68 -5.72
N VAL A 199 -13.02 -12.69 -5.83
CA VAL A 199 -12.28 -13.63 -6.67
C VAL A 199 -11.78 -14.79 -5.82
N LYS A 200 -11.13 -14.47 -4.71
CA LYS A 200 -10.53 -15.46 -3.80
C LYS A 200 -10.36 -14.90 -2.40
N ALA A 201 -10.34 -15.76 -1.39
CA ALA A 201 -9.93 -15.38 -0.05
C ALA A 201 -9.16 -16.51 0.63
N PHE A 202 -8.11 -16.16 1.37
CA PHE A 202 -7.29 -17.10 2.10
C PHE A 202 -7.33 -16.76 3.59
N ARG A 203 -7.25 -17.79 4.43
CA ARG A 203 -7.00 -17.67 5.87
C ARG A 203 -5.79 -18.52 6.23
N ALA A 204 -4.90 -17.94 7.02
CA ALA A 204 -3.78 -18.66 7.62
C ALA A 204 -4.03 -18.92 9.11
N ASP A 205 -3.60 -20.09 9.58
CA ASP A 205 -3.77 -20.50 10.98
C ASP A 205 -2.62 -21.42 11.38
N TYR A 206 -2.20 -21.35 12.65
CA TYR A 206 -1.07 -22.14 13.13
C TYR A 206 -1.46 -22.97 14.33
N ASP A 207 -1.10 -24.26 14.29
CA ASP A 207 -1.18 -25.13 15.46
C ASP A 207 0.20 -25.21 16.13
N PRO A 208 0.38 -24.60 17.31
CA PRO A 208 1.66 -24.60 18.02
C PRO A 208 2.05 -25.97 18.57
N ASN A 209 1.10 -26.88 18.80
CA ASN A 209 1.37 -28.19 19.38
C ASN A 209 1.98 -29.13 18.33
N SER A 210 1.37 -29.17 17.14
CA SER A 210 1.88 -29.95 16.00
C SER A 210 2.93 -29.22 15.18
N ARG A 211 3.06 -27.89 15.38
CA ARG A 211 3.94 -26.98 14.62
C ARG A 211 3.61 -26.97 13.14
N GLU A 212 2.32 -26.84 12.87
CA GLU A 212 1.75 -26.90 11.54
C GLU A 212 1.11 -25.56 11.16
N LEU A 213 1.51 -25.00 10.03
CA LEU A 213 0.85 -23.84 9.43
C LEU A 213 -0.13 -24.33 8.37
N SER A 214 -1.38 -23.90 8.48
CA SER A 214 -2.42 -24.17 7.50
C SER A 214 -2.80 -22.92 6.73
N ILE A 215 -2.91 -23.05 5.42
CA ILE A 215 -3.43 -22.02 4.52
C ILE A 215 -4.67 -22.59 3.87
N SER A 216 -5.81 -21.93 4.08
CA SER A 216 -7.10 -22.40 3.61
C SER A 216 -7.74 -21.38 2.70
N HIS A 217 -8.28 -21.83 1.57
CA HIS A 217 -9.25 -21.04 0.84
C HIS A 217 -10.57 -21.04 1.62
N ILE A 218 -11.09 -19.84 1.90
CA ILE A 218 -12.36 -19.63 2.61
C ILE A 218 -13.41 -19.08 1.66
N PHE A 219 -14.67 -19.44 1.91
CA PHE A 219 -15.79 -19.14 1.02
C PHE A 219 -16.79 -18.21 1.69
N PRO A 220 -17.44 -17.31 0.94
CA PRO A 220 -18.57 -16.55 1.46
C PRO A 220 -19.73 -17.50 1.81
N ASP A 221 -20.64 -17.02 2.63
CA ASP A 221 -21.89 -17.71 2.88
C ASP A 221 -22.68 -17.87 1.57
N GLY A 222 -23.12 -19.09 1.27
CA GLY A 222 -23.76 -19.41 0.00
C GLY A 222 -25.13 -18.76 -0.22
N SER A 223 -25.79 -18.30 0.85
CA SER A 223 -27.10 -17.64 0.76
C SER A 223 -26.99 -16.14 0.52
N THR A 224 -25.96 -15.49 1.06
CA THR A 224 -25.74 -14.04 0.96
C THR A 224 -24.71 -13.66 -0.10
N GLY A 225 -23.83 -14.58 -0.48
CA GLY A 225 -22.66 -14.31 -1.31
C GLY A 225 -21.60 -13.45 -0.62
N LYS A 226 -21.69 -13.27 0.70
CA LYS A 226 -20.80 -12.43 1.51
C LYS A 226 -20.12 -13.22 2.62
N PHE A 227 -18.95 -12.75 3.02
CA PHE A 227 -18.31 -13.19 4.25
C PHE A 227 -18.98 -12.57 5.49
N ASP A 228 -18.62 -13.08 6.67
CA ASP A 228 -19.07 -12.58 7.97
C ASP A 228 -17.86 -12.16 8.82
N PHE A 229 -17.04 -11.27 8.24
CA PHE A 229 -15.78 -10.77 8.80
C PHE A 229 -15.68 -9.23 8.71
N GLN A 230 -16.82 -8.52 8.73
CA GLN A 230 -16.85 -7.06 8.78
C GLN A 230 -16.42 -6.51 10.15
N GLY A 231 -16.00 -5.24 10.18
CA GLY A 231 -15.54 -4.58 11.39
C GLY A 231 -14.45 -5.40 12.07
N ARG A 232 -14.47 -5.49 13.40
CA ARG A 232 -13.49 -6.26 14.20
C ARG A 232 -13.71 -7.79 14.23
N LYS A 233 -14.71 -8.33 13.53
CA LYS A 233 -15.00 -9.78 13.58
C LYS A 233 -13.89 -10.60 12.92
N GLY A 234 -13.47 -11.67 13.59
CA GLY A 234 -12.42 -12.59 13.13
C GLY A 234 -11.03 -12.30 13.67
N MET A 235 -10.85 -11.22 14.45
CA MET A 235 -9.56 -10.89 15.07
C MET A 235 -9.10 -11.97 16.05
N LYS A 236 -7.83 -12.38 15.93
CA LYS A 236 -7.06 -13.17 16.90
C LYS A 236 -6.26 -12.28 17.85
N THR A 237 -5.90 -11.07 17.42
CA THR A 237 -5.21 -10.05 18.24
C THR A 237 -5.95 -8.73 18.25
N SER A 238 -5.70 -7.89 19.26
CA SER A 238 -6.38 -6.60 19.45
C SER A 238 -5.79 -5.44 18.64
N HIS A 239 -4.61 -5.64 18.09
CA HIS A 239 -3.89 -4.70 17.23
C HIS A 239 -2.99 -5.50 16.28
N GLU A 240 -2.62 -4.84 15.19
CA GLU A 240 -1.56 -5.30 14.31
C GLU A 240 -0.26 -5.37 15.09
N ALA A 241 0.49 -6.46 14.95
CA ALA A 241 1.79 -6.59 15.58
C ALA A 241 2.73 -5.48 15.08
N MET A 242 3.36 -4.73 15.98
CA MET A 242 4.47 -3.86 15.64
C MET A 242 5.75 -4.67 15.42
N LEU A 243 6.76 -4.09 14.77
CA LEU A 243 8.08 -4.71 14.65
C LEU A 243 8.66 -5.10 16.03
N GLY A 244 8.91 -6.39 16.23
CA GLY A 244 9.36 -6.98 17.48
C GLY A 244 8.25 -7.67 18.28
N GLU A 245 6.98 -7.34 18.04
CA GLU A 245 5.86 -7.96 18.74
C GLU A 245 5.53 -9.36 18.21
N GLU A 246 6.16 -9.80 17.11
CA GLU A 246 6.10 -11.18 16.64
C GLU A 246 6.64 -12.17 17.67
N LEU A 247 7.53 -11.71 18.56
CA LEU A 247 8.10 -12.50 19.65
C LEU A 247 7.30 -12.39 20.96
N MET A 248 6.31 -11.51 21.03
CA MET A 248 5.56 -11.26 22.26
C MET A 248 4.41 -12.27 22.43
N PRO A 249 3.94 -12.48 23.68
CA PRO A 249 2.75 -13.30 23.91
C PRO A 249 1.54 -12.73 23.16
N ALA A 250 1.00 -13.54 22.25
CA ALA A 250 -0.20 -13.28 21.48
C ALA A 250 -1.03 -14.57 21.42
N ASP A 251 -2.22 -14.52 20.81
CA ASP A 251 -2.93 -15.74 20.43
C ASP A 251 -1.94 -16.69 19.71
N PRO A 252 -1.75 -17.92 20.19
CA PRO A 252 -0.72 -18.80 19.65
C PRO A 252 -1.04 -19.29 18.23
N THR A 253 -2.28 -19.10 17.76
CA THR A 253 -2.71 -19.41 16.39
C THR A 253 -2.51 -18.25 15.42
N ALA A 254 -2.15 -17.06 15.92
CA ALA A 254 -1.92 -15.89 15.10
C ALA A 254 -0.59 -16.01 14.33
N VAL A 255 -0.62 -15.70 13.03
CA VAL A 255 0.53 -15.82 12.13
C VAL A 255 0.99 -14.48 11.55
N PHE A 256 0.16 -13.44 11.69
CA PHE A 256 0.37 -12.07 11.24
C PHE A 256 0.57 -12.01 9.73
N VAL A 257 -0.49 -12.34 8.98
CA VAL A 257 -0.54 -12.12 7.52
C VAL A 257 -0.39 -10.63 7.21
N ASP A 258 0.56 -10.28 6.37
CA ASP A 258 0.90 -8.87 6.14
C ASP A 258 0.34 -8.33 4.83
N ALA A 259 0.57 -9.08 3.74
CA ALA A 259 0.26 -8.65 2.40
C ALA A 259 0.04 -9.82 1.44
N PHE A 260 -0.42 -9.46 0.23
CA PHE A 260 -0.30 -10.28 -0.96
C PHE A 260 0.49 -9.49 -2.02
N THR A 261 1.62 -9.99 -2.48
CA THR A 261 2.38 -9.36 -3.58
C THR A 261 2.27 -10.16 -4.87
N TRP A 262 2.38 -9.46 -6.01
CA TRP A 262 2.17 -10.04 -7.33
C TRP A 262 3.50 -10.23 -8.05
N HIS A 263 3.71 -11.40 -8.64
CA HIS A 263 4.84 -11.59 -9.54
C HIS A 263 4.60 -10.80 -10.85
N PRO A 264 5.58 -10.06 -11.39
CA PRO A 264 5.35 -9.13 -12.50
C PRO A 264 5.07 -9.79 -13.87
N THR A 265 5.48 -11.06 -14.06
CA THR A 265 5.35 -11.77 -15.34
C THR A 265 4.74 -13.18 -15.26
N LEU A 266 5.09 -13.95 -14.23
CA LEU A 266 4.51 -15.27 -13.94
C LEU A 266 3.15 -15.16 -13.22
N PRO A 267 2.26 -16.15 -13.37
CA PRO A 267 0.97 -16.19 -12.68
C PRO A 267 1.13 -16.63 -11.22
N LEU A 268 1.92 -15.87 -10.45
CA LEU A 268 2.25 -16.15 -9.07
C LEU A 268 1.96 -14.92 -8.20
N GLY A 269 1.59 -15.15 -6.96
CA GLY A 269 1.60 -14.14 -5.91
C GLY A 269 2.10 -14.74 -4.60
N ALA A 270 2.38 -13.90 -3.61
CA ALA A 270 2.93 -14.33 -2.33
C ALA A 270 2.10 -13.79 -1.17
N ILE A 271 1.63 -14.68 -0.29
CA ILE A 271 1.06 -14.31 1.01
C ILE A 271 2.21 -14.22 2.01
N LEU A 272 2.40 -13.03 2.60
CA LEU A 272 3.47 -12.78 3.58
C LEU A 272 3.00 -13.18 4.97
N ILE A 273 3.75 -14.02 5.68
CA ILE A 273 3.39 -14.53 7.01
C ILE A 273 4.52 -14.21 7.99
N ARG A 274 4.31 -13.14 8.76
CA ARG A 274 5.37 -12.49 9.56
C ARG A 274 5.90 -13.37 10.66
N ARG A 275 5.01 -13.85 11.53
CA ARG A 275 5.39 -14.53 12.77
C ARG A 275 6.24 -15.78 12.52
N HIS A 276 6.00 -16.45 11.40
CA HIS A 276 6.66 -17.71 11.04
C HIS A 276 7.82 -17.53 10.07
N GLY A 277 8.13 -16.30 9.63
CA GLY A 277 9.24 -16.04 8.71
C GLY A 277 9.09 -16.82 7.40
N CYS A 278 7.90 -16.81 6.81
CA CYS A 278 7.62 -17.55 5.58
C CYS A 278 6.65 -16.83 4.64
N CYS A 279 6.74 -17.15 3.35
CA CYS A 279 5.85 -16.63 2.32
C CYS A 279 5.22 -17.79 1.56
N ALA A 280 3.90 -17.82 1.46
CA ALA A 280 3.20 -18.83 0.67
C ALA A 280 3.03 -18.34 -0.76
N ILE A 281 3.63 -19.05 -1.72
CA ILE A 281 3.49 -18.73 -3.13
C ILE A 281 2.22 -19.39 -3.65
N VAL A 282 1.36 -18.59 -4.25
CA VAL A 282 0.04 -18.97 -4.79
C VAL A 282 0.09 -18.85 -6.30
N ASN A 283 -0.30 -19.91 -7.01
CA ASN A 283 -0.55 -19.83 -8.45
C ASN A 283 -1.86 -19.05 -8.68
N THR A 284 -1.85 -17.97 -9.44
CA THR A 284 -3.02 -17.08 -9.64
C THR A 284 -3.96 -17.54 -10.78
N GLU A 285 -3.59 -18.59 -11.53
CA GLU A 285 -4.50 -19.29 -12.44
C GLU A 285 -5.40 -20.27 -11.68
N THR A 286 -4.82 -21.05 -10.77
CA THR A 286 -5.53 -22.08 -10.00
C THR A 286 -6.00 -21.61 -8.63
N TRP A 287 -5.38 -20.54 -8.11
CA TRP A 287 -5.52 -20.04 -6.74
C TRP A 287 -5.12 -21.06 -5.67
N GLU A 288 -4.16 -21.91 -5.98
CA GLU A 288 -3.63 -22.90 -5.06
C GLU A 288 -2.24 -22.47 -4.54
N PRO A 289 -1.97 -22.58 -3.22
CA PRO A 289 -0.63 -22.55 -2.68
C PRO A 289 0.23 -23.66 -3.30
N VAL A 290 1.36 -23.27 -3.90
CA VAL A 290 2.29 -24.18 -4.60
C VAL A 290 3.62 -24.34 -3.87
N ALA A 291 4.00 -23.39 -3.01
CA ALA A 291 5.19 -23.48 -2.17
C ALA A 291 5.03 -22.65 -0.89
N LEU A 292 5.81 -23.00 0.14
CA LEU A 292 5.97 -22.18 1.35
C LEU A 292 7.46 -21.88 1.53
N LEU A 293 7.90 -20.70 1.10
CA LEU A 293 9.29 -20.25 1.23
C LEU A 293 9.60 -19.97 2.70
N SER A 294 10.80 -20.32 3.18
CA SER A 294 11.25 -19.92 4.52
C SER A 294 12.40 -18.91 4.45
N THR A 295 12.25 -17.74 5.05
CA THR A 295 13.09 -16.59 4.69
C THR A 295 14.40 -16.52 5.47
N ALA A 296 14.48 -17.17 6.64
CA ALA A 296 15.63 -17.04 7.53
C ALA A 296 16.93 -17.62 6.94
N LYS A 297 18.07 -17.01 7.31
CA LYS A 297 19.40 -17.56 7.09
C LYS A 297 19.59 -18.80 7.95
N GLY A 298 19.99 -19.91 7.32
CA GLY A 298 20.15 -21.21 7.95
C GLY A 298 18.88 -22.09 8.00
N ALA A 299 17.72 -21.56 7.59
CA ALA A 299 16.51 -22.36 7.38
C ALA A 299 16.52 -23.00 5.96
N PRO A 300 15.77 -24.08 5.71
CA PRO A 300 15.62 -24.63 4.35
C PRO A 300 15.06 -23.60 3.37
N ASP A 301 15.19 -23.79 2.05
CA ASP A 301 14.55 -22.86 1.09
C ASP A 301 13.01 -22.90 1.22
N HIS A 302 12.46 -24.08 1.50
CA HIS A 302 11.03 -24.33 1.62
C HIS A 302 10.69 -25.11 2.89
N PHE A 303 9.51 -24.84 3.43
CA PHE A 303 8.85 -25.73 4.38
C PHE A 303 8.02 -26.77 3.64
N ASN A 304 8.00 -28.00 4.16
CA ASN A 304 7.37 -29.13 3.49
C ASN A 304 5.85 -29.10 3.66
N LEU A 305 5.12 -29.31 2.55
CA LEU A 305 3.71 -29.64 2.60
C LEU A 305 3.55 -31.04 3.22
N ILE A 306 2.82 -31.14 4.32
CA ILE A 306 2.53 -32.43 4.98
C ILE A 306 1.29 -33.05 4.37
N ARG A 307 0.25 -32.23 4.13
CA ARG A 307 -1.03 -32.68 3.60
C ARG A 307 -1.78 -31.55 2.91
N GLN A 308 -2.60 -31.93 1.94
CA GLN A 308 -3.69 -31.11 1.43
C GLN A 308 -5.00 -31.84 1.74
N SER A 309 -5.96 -31.14 2.32
CA SER A 309 -7.29 -31.67 2.65
C SER A 309 -8.36 -30.73 2.16
N GLY A 310 -9.00 -31.07 1.04
CA GLY A 310 -9.92 -30.18 0.33
C GLY A 310 -9.21 -28.89 -0.06
N TYR A 311 -9.65 -27.77 0.52
CA TYR A 311 -9.17 -26.42 0.24
C TYR A 311 -8.14 -25.91 1.26
N THR A 312 -7.52 -26.82 2.02
CA THR A 312 -6.53 -26.50 3.05
C THR A 312 -5.20 -27.20 2.76
N TRP A 313 -4.12 -26.42 2.74
CA TRP A 313 -2.74 -26.87 2.62
C TRP A 313 -2.04 -26.70 3.96
N THR A 314 -1.47 -27.77 4.49
CA THR A 314 -0.81 -27.78 5.80
C THR A 314 0.67 -28.10 5.66
N TYR A 315 1.51 -27.22 6.21
CA TYR A 315 2.97 -27.28 6.13
C TYR A 315 3.61 -27.51 7.49
N SER A 316 4.75 -28.20 7.51
CA SER A 316 5.56 -28.37 8.73
C SER A 316 6.48 -27.18 8.95
N ILE A 317 6.40 -26.54 10.12
CA ILE A 317 7.31 -25.47 10.54
C ILE A 317 8.00 -25.90 11.83
N PRO A 318 9.04 -26.74 11.77
CA PRO A 318 9.65 -27.32 12.96
C PRO A 318 10.30 -26.28 13.87
N SER A 319 10.78 -25.18 13.30
CA SER A 319 11.33 -24.03 14.02
C SER A 319 11.20 -22.75 13.22
N VAL A 320 10.98 -21.65 13.93
CA VAL A 320 11.03 -20.28 13.39
C VAL A 320 12.35 -19.66 13.87
N LEU A 321 13.24 -19.33 12.94
CA LEU A 321 14.54 -18.74 13.28
C LEU A 321 14.47 -17.23 13.42
N THR A 322 13.57 -16.58 12.67
CA THR A 322 13.32 -15.15 12.70
C THR A 322 11.96 -14.86 12.06
N PRO A 323 11.20 -13.88 12.56
CA PRO A 323 10.07 -13.32 11.83
C PRO A 323 10.51 -12.62 10.55
N LEU A 324 9.57 -12.46 9.62
CA LEU A 324 9.68 -11.53 8.49
C LEU A 324 8.69 -10.37 8.63
N HIS A 325 8.83 -9.35 7.79
CA HIS A 325 7.84 -8.30 7.61
C HIS A 325 7.47 -8.19 6.12
N GLU A 326 8.26 -7.43 5.37
CA GLU A 326 8.08 -7.19 3.94
C GLU A 326 8.63 -8.32 3.08
N ALA A 327 7.96 -8.59 1.95
CA ALA A 327 8.49 -9.41 0.90
C ALA A 327 7.82 -9.13 -0.44
N GLY A 328 8.60 -9.20 -1.51
CA GLY A 328 8.11 -8.85 -2.83
C GLY A 328 9.07 -9.22 -3.95
N PHE A 329 8.67 -8.93 -5.17
CA PHE A 329 9.46 -9.14 -6.37
C PHE A 329 10.11 -7.83 -6.81
N ILE A 330 11.33 -7.92 -7.33
CA ILE A 330 11.88 -6.81 -8.11
C ILE A 330 11.08 -6.66 -9.42
N THR A 331 11.10 -5.49 -10.06
CA THR A 331 10.26 -5.19 -11.24
C THR A 331 10.42 -6.21 -12.37
N SER A 332 11.63 -6.74 -12.58
CA SER A 332 11.91 -7.75 -13.61
C SER A 332 11.35 -9.14 -13.30
N GLY A 333 10.98 -9.41 -12.03
CA GLY A 333 10.56 -10.73 -11.56
C GLY A 333 11.71 -11.72 -11.37
N GLN A 334 12.96 -11.31 -11.62
CA GLN A 334 14.11 -12.20 -11.50
C GLN A 334 14.37 -12.63 -10.05
N PHE A 335 14.05 -11.76 -9.10
CA PHE A 335 14.27 -12.02 -7.68
C PHE A 335 13.03 -11.75 -6.83
N PHE A 336 12.83 -12.62 -5.85
CA PHE A 336 11.93 -12.44 -4.72
C PHE A 336 12.77 -12.13 -3.48
N LEU A 337 12.43 -11.06 -2.78
CA LEU A 337 13.16 -10.53 -1.63
C LEU A 337 12.26 -10.59 -0.40
N ALA A 338 12.82 -10.91 0.77
CA ALA A 338 12.06 -10.93 2.01
C ALA A 338 12.88 -10.38 3.19
N CYS A 339 12.35 -9.35 3.84
CA CYS A 339 12.93 -8.68 5.00
C CYS A 339 12.71 -9.53 6.26
N ASN A 340 13.79 -10.15 6.74
CA ASN A 340 13.82 -10.75 8.06
C ASN A 340 14.06 -9.65 9.11
N ASN A 341 13.37 -9.76 10.25
CA ASN A 341 13.50 -8.80 11.34
C ASN A 341 13.66 -9.44 12.71
N VAL A 342 14.13 -8.61 13.65
CA VAL A 342 14.19 -8.87 15.09
C VAL A 342 15.33 -9.81 15.48
N LEU A 343 15.25 -11.09 15.10
CA LEU A 343 16.29 -12.08 15.44
C LEU A 343 17.40 -12.13 14.38
N GLN A 344 17.05 -11.89 13.12
CA GLN A 344 17.97 -11.63 12.03
C GLN A 344 17.48 -10.39 11.29
N ASN A 345 18.33 -9.37 11.16
CA ASN A 345 18.03 -8.21 10.34
C ASN A 345 18.84 -8.31 9.06
N ASN A 346 18.21 -8.87 8.02
CA ASN A 346 18.74 -9.05 6.69
C ASN A 346 17.59 -9.16 5.68
N VAL A 347 17.90 -9.11 4.39
CA VAL A 347 16.92 -9.38 3.32
C VAL A 347 17.33 -10.66 2.61
N ALA A 348 16.51 -11.69 2.67
CA ALA A 348 16.72 -12.93 1.93
C ALA A 348 16.48 -12.70 0.43
N VAL A 349 17.32 -13.30 -0.41
CA VAL A 349 17.24 -13.16 -1.87
C VAL A 349 17.01 -14.53 -2.50
N TYR A 350 15.89 -14.68 -3.19
CA TYR A 350 15.55 -15.84 -4.00
C TYR A 350 15.62 -15.52 -5.48
N ARG A 351 16.13 -16.44 -6.28
CA ARG A 351 15.88 -16.43 -7.72
C ARG A 351 14.47 -16.96 -8.01
N SER A 352 13.64 -16.17 -8.69
CA SER A 352 12.19 -16.42 -8.85
C SER A 352 11.73 -16.61 -10.31
N GLU A 353 12.66 -16.84 -11.24
CA GLU A 353 12.34 -16.95 -12.67
C GLU A 353 11.70 -18.28 -13.07
N ASP A 354 11.90 -19.35 -12.27
CA ASP A 354 11.31 -20.65 -12.59
C ASP A 354 9.80 -20.65 -12.27
N PRO A 355 8.92 -21.05 -13.21
CA PRO A 355 7.48 -21.14 -12.94
C PRO A 355 7.08 -22.10 -11.82
N ASP A 356 7.97 -23.03 -11.43
CA ASP A 356 7.82 -23.90 -10.26
C ASP A 356 8.57 -23.31 -9.05
N PRO A 357 7.87 -22.69 -8.09
CA PRO A 357 8.51 -22.05 -6.93
C PRO A 357 9.25 -23.03 -6.03
N MET A 358 8.97 -24.34 -6.08
CA MET A 358 9.72 -25.33 -5.30
C MET A 358 11.19 -25.47 -5.73
N LYS A 359 11.57 -24.91 -6.88
CA LYS A 359 12.96 -24.84 -7.34
C LYS A 359 13.67 -23.54 -6.96
N TRP A 360 12.95 -22.56 -6.41
CA TRP A 360 13.57 -21.31 -5.98
C TRP A 360 14.51 -21.58 -4.82
N LYS A 361 15.67 -20.92 -4.81
CA LYS A 361 16.66 -21.10 -3.76
C LYS A 361 17.14 -19.76 -3.26
N LYS A 362 17.45 -19.68 -1.96
CA LYS A 362 18.17 -18.55 -1.41
C LYS A 362 19.55 -18.51 -2.01
N GLU A 363 19.85 -17.47 -2.77
CA GLU A 363 21.17 -17.27 -3.37
C GLU A 363 22.02 -16.23 -2.62
N ASN A 364 21.39 -15.33 -1.86
CA ASN A 364 22.11 -14.31 -1.10
C ASN A 364 21.29 -13.75 0.09
N PHE A 365 21.94 -12.91 0.89
CA PHE A 365 21.33 -12.07 1.90
C PHE A 365 21.92 -10.66 1.84
N VAL A 366 21.07 -9.63 1.83
CA VAL A 366 21.51 -8.26 2.09
C VAL A 366 21.69 -8.09 3.59
N GLU A 367 22.91 -7.81 4.04
CA GLU A 367 23.28 -7.78 5.46
C GLU A 367 23.87 -6.41 5.88
N GLY A 368 24.26 -6.28 7.15
CA GLY A 368 24.91 -5.06 7.68
C GLY A 368 23.97 -4.07 8.38
N PHE A 369 22.78 -4.51 8.79
CA PHE A 369 21.82 -3.69 9.55
C PHE A 369 22.04 -3.76 11.08
N GLY A 370 22.79 -4.75 11.58
CA GLY A 370 23.02 -4.93 13.02
C GLY A 370 21.73 -5.30 13.77
N THR A 371 21.68 -5.07 15.08
CA THR A 371 20.51 -5.44 15.92
C THR A 371 19.48 -4.31 16.07
N LYS A 372 19.84 -3.10 15.67
CA LYS A 372 19.07 -1.88 15.89
C LYS A 372 18.12 -1.55 14.73
N TYR A 373 18.57 -1.81 13.51
CA TYR A 373 17.94 -1.33 12.29
C TYR A 373 17.23 -2.49 11.60
N LEU A 374 15.95 -2.29 11.30
CA LEU A 374 15.04 -3.31 10.79
C LEU A 374 14.68 -2.96 9.34
N PRO A 375 15.07 -3.75 8.33
CA PRO A 375 14.57 -3.53 6.97
C PRO A 375 13.05 -3.67 6.98
N LEU A 376 12.35 -2.65 6.49
CA LEU A 376 10.90 -2.51 6.63
C LEU A 376 10.20 -2.56 5.29
N HIS A 377 10.31 -1.56 4.41
CA HIS A 377 9.62 -1.58 3.10
C HIS A 377 10.59 -1.70 1.93
N MET A 378 10.08 -2.14 0.78
CA MET A 378 10.83 -2.33 -0.46
C MET A 378 10.26 -1.44 -1.58
N GLY A 379 11.15 -0.73 -2.27
CA GLY A 379 10.84 0.09 -3.44
C GLY A 379 11.72 -0.27 -4.62
N ASN A 380 11.13 -0.33 -5.81
CA ASN A 380 11.82 -0.74 -7.03
C ASN A 380 11.90 0.41 -8.03
N VAL A 381 13.00 0.46 -8.79
CA VAL A 381 13.03 1.26 -10.03
C VAL A 381 12.47 0.43 -11.20
N PRO A 382 11.83 1.06 -12.21
CA PRO A 382 11.18 0.33 -13.31
C PRO A 382 12.08 -0.66 -14.05
N ASP A 383 13.36 -0.33 -14.23
CA ASP A 383 14.34 -1.16 -14.94
C ASP A 383 15.11 -2.14 -14.04
N SER A 384 14.74 -2.23 -12.75
CA SER A 384 15.39 -3.10 -11.75
C SER A 384 16.90 -2.88 -11.57
N ARG A 385 17.46 -1.74 -11.99
CA ARG A 385 18.91 -1.49 -11.80
C ARG A 385 19.29 -1.33 -10.33
N TRP A 386 18.34 -0.89 -9.50
CA TRP A 386 18.48 -0.71 -8.06
C TRP A 386 17.27 -1.28 -7.31
N VAL A 387 17.46 -1.65 -6.05
CA VAL A 387 16.37 -1.90 -5.10
C VAL A 387 16.61 -1.03 -3.88
N PHE A 388 15.54 -0.46 -3.34
CA PHE A 388 15.60 0.39 -2.17
C PHE A 388 14.88 -0.27 -1.00
N PHE A 389 15.45 -0.11 0.19
CA PHE A 389 14.80 -0.52 1.43
C PHE A 389 14.74 0.63 2.41
N THR A 390 13.56 0.87 2.98
CA THR A 390 13.50 1.68 4.20
C THR A 390 13.89 0.83 5.39
N ILE A 391 14.64 1.44 6.29
CA ILE A 391 15.25 0.77 7.42
C ILE A 391 14.78 1.49 8.68
N TRP A 392 13.83 0.87 9.36
CA TRP A 392 13.20 1.41 10.56
C TRP A 392 14.08 1.22 11.79
N ALA A 393 13.94 2.12 12.76
CA ALA A 393 14.56 1.98 14.06
C ALA A 393 13.63 2.51 15.15
N ARG A 394 13.66 1.86 16.31
CA ARG A 394 12.86 2.28 17.47
C ARG A 394 13.32 3.65 17.97
N LYS A 395 12.37 4.52 18.33
CA LYS A 395 12.59 5.79 19.04
C LYS A 395 13.56 5.57 20.22
N PRO A 396 14.56 6.45 20.46
CA PRO A 396 14.73 7.79 19.87
C PRO A 396 15.52 7.83 18.56
N ASN A 397 15.74 6.70 17.91
CA ASN A 397 16.59 6.64 16.73
C ASN A 397 15.84 7.03 15.45
N ASN A 398 16.54 7.72 14.55
CA ASN A 398 16.09 7.86 13.17
C ASN A 398 16.36 6.56 12.40
N GLY A 399 15.52 6.31 11.40
CA GLY A 399 15.78 5.31 10.38
C GLY A 399 16.46 5.93 9.15
N PHE A 400 16.63 5.14 8.11
CA PHE A 400 17.22 5.58 6.85
C PHE A 400 16.63 4.79 5.69
N ILE A 401 16.85 5.24 4.47
CA ILE A 401 16.64 4.45 3.25
C ILE A 401 18.00 4.04 2.69
N CYS A 402 18.12 2.83 2.17
CA CYS A 402 19.33 2.36 1.51
C CYS A 402 19.08 1.90 0.07
N LYS A 403 20.12 2.04 -0.75
CA LYS A 403 20.19 1.56 -2.13
C LYS A 403 20.99 0.26 -2.15
N VAL A 404 20.46 -0.76 -2.79
CA VAL A 404 21.06 -2.09 -2.94
C VAL A 404 21.30 -2.37 -4.43
N ASP A 405 22.47 -2.90 -4.76
CA ASP A 405 22.82 -3.37 -6.09
C ASP A 405 22.37 -4.84 -6.26
N PRO A 406 21.39 -5.15 -7.14
CA PRO A 406 20.91 -6.51 -7.36
C PRO A 406 21.95 -7.45 -7.98
N LYS A 407 23.09 -6.93 -8.49
CA LYS A 407 24.18 -7.76 -9.02
C LYS A 407 25.08 -8.32 -7.93
N THR A 408 25.19 -7.60 -6.81
CA THR A 408 26.12 -7.94 -5.71
C THR A 408 25.42 -8.17 -4.38
N TRP A 409 24.15 -7.77 -4.27
CA TRP A 409 23.33 -7.76 -3.06
C TRP A 409 23.97 -6.99 -1.90
N GLN A 410 24.78 -5.98 -2.23
CA GLN A 410 25.41 -5.09 -1.27
C GLN A 410 24.65 -3.78 -1.17
N VAL A 411 24.63 -3.20 0.04
CA VAL A 411 24.19 -1.83 0.25
C VAL A 411 25.26 -0.88 -0.28
N VAL A 412 24.92 -0.07 -1.28
CA VAL A 412 25.84 0.85 -1.96
C VAL A 412 25.68 2.31 -1.52
N ALA A 413 24.53 2.68 -0.95
CA ALA A 413 24.31 4.01 -0.39
C ALA A 413 23.23 4.00 0.71
N LYS A 414 23.24 5.01 1.58
CA LYS A 414 22.30 5.21 2.69
C LYS A 414 22.01 6.69 2.88
N TRP A 415 20.76 7.05 3.14
CA TRP A 415 20.35 8.42 3.42
C TRP A 415 19.44 8.48 4.64
N ASP A 416 19.74 9.38 5.57
CA ASP A 416 18.85 9.66 6.70
C ASP A 416 17.49 10.15 6.17
N THR A 417 16.43 9.44 6.52
CA THR A 417 15.06 9.82 6.17
C THR A 417 14.46 10.72 7.24
N GLY A 418 14.74 10.42 8.51
CA GLY A 418 14.06 10.97 9.68
C GLY A 418 13.54 9.86 10.61
N PRO A 419 12.77 10.24 11.64
CA PRO A 419 12.17 9.29 12.57
C PRO A 419 11.05 8.51 11.90
N ASP A 420 10.99 7.20 12.18
CA ASP A 420 9.89 6.33 11.75
C ASP A 420 9.66 6.36 10.22
N PRO A 421 10.66 5.97 9.39
CA PRO A 421 10.44 5.81 7.96
C PRO A 421 9.51 4.64 7.67
N HIS A 422 8.61 4.83 6.71
CA HIS A 422 7.70 3.79 6.21
C HIS A 422 8.02 3.50 4.75
N THR A 423 7.10 3.67 3.81
CA THR A 423 7.30 3.13 2.47
C THR A 423 8.25 3.95 1.61
N CYS A 424 8.76 3.32 0.54
CA CYS A 424 9.46 3.97 -0.57
C CYS A 424 8.77 3.60 -1.90
N ASP A 425 8.70 4.54 -2.85
CA ASP A 425 8.17 4.30 -4.20
C ASP A 425 8.94 5.14 -5.22
N CYS A 426 8.97 4.72 -6.49
CA CYS A 426 9.78 5.37 -7.52
C CYS A 426 8.94 6.31 -8.40
N THR A 427 9.53 7.41 -8.84
CA THR A 427 8.92 8.25 -9.89
C THR A 427 8.72 7.44 -11.17
N VAL A 428 7.69 7.79 -11.94
CA VAL A 428 7.29 7.05 -13.15
C VAL A 428 8.42 6.92 -14.18
N ASP A 429 9.36 7.88 -14.18
CA ASP A 429 10.52 7.90 -15.06
C ASP A 429 11.74 7.12 -14.52
N GLY A 430 11.64 6.55 -13.32
CA GLY A 430 12.69 5.76 -12.69
C GLY A 430 13.86 6.56 -12.14
N LYS A 431 13.80 7.90 -12.13
CA LYS A 431 14.96 8.76 -11.76
C LYS A 431 15.04 9.07 -10.28
N TYR A 432 13.93 9.07 -9.57
CA TYR A 432 13.89 9.41 -8.16
C TYR A 432 13.18 8.34 -7.35
N ILE A 433 13.71 8.05 -6.16
CA ILE A 433 12.99 7.30 -5.14
C ILE A 433 12.43 8.29 -4.12
N THR A 434 11.17 8.13 -3.76
CA THR A 434 10.49 8.87 -2.72
C THR A 434 10.32 8.00 -1.49
N THR A 435 10.33 8.60 -0.30
CA THR A 435 10.06 7.88 0.94
C THR A 435 9.44 8.79 2.00
N VAL A 436 8.51 8.25 2.77
CA VAL A 436 7.84 8.97 3.86
C VAL A 436 8.47 8.63 5.21
N TYR A 437 8.43 9.60 6.12
CA TYR A 437 8.74 9.41 7.53
C TYR A 437 7.63 10.05 8.38
N SER A 438 7.28 9.40 9.47
CA SER A 438 5.94 9.56 10.07
C SER A 438 5.94 9.93 11.54
N GLY A 439 7.14 10.11 12.11
CA GLY A 439 7.30 10.70 13.43
C GLY A 439 6.64 9.92 14.56
N ASN A 440 6.37 8.62 14.40
CA ASN A 440 5.63 7.80 15.36
C ASN A 440 4.26 8.41 15.70
N GLN A 441 3.58 8.97 14.71
CA GLN A 441 2.21 9.53 14.82
C GLN A 441 2.09 10.83 15.65
N SER A 442 3.19 11.36 16.20
CA SER A 442 3.17 12.57 17.04
C SER A 442 4.43 13.44 16.92
N GLY A 443 5.28 13.20 15.91
CA GLY A 443 6.59 13.83 15.75
C GLY A 443 6.82 14.40 14.35
N GLN A 444 8.08 14.66 14.03
CA GLN A 444 8.48 15.16 12.71
C GLN A 444 8.08 14.17 11.61
N SER A 445 7.35 14.65 10.61
CA SER A 445 6.90 13.87 9.45
C SER A 445 7.20 14.61 8.15
N GLY A 446 7.23 13.88 7.03
CA GLY A 446 7.53 14.42 5.72
C GLY A 446 7.72 13.37 4.64
N LEU A 447 8.03 13.88 3.44
CA LEU A 447 8.46 13.10 2.28
C LEU A 447 9.89 13.52 1.91
N VAL A 448 10.72 12.56 1.55
CA VAL A 448 12.06 12.77 1.01
C VAL A 448 12.08 12.31 -0.44
N VAL A 449 12.71 13.08 -1.33
CA VAL A 449 12.95 12.72 -2.72
C VAL A 449 14.45 12.60 -2.93
N ILE A 450 14.88 11.47 -3.46
CA ILE A 450 16.30 11.11 -3.61
C ILE A 450 16.50 10.72 -5.07
N ASP A 451 17.56 11.23 -5.70
CA ASP A 451 17.94 10.78 -7.04
C ASP A 451 18.45 9.33 -6.96
N ALA A 452 17.92 8.45 -7.81
CA ALA A 452 18.15 7.02 -7.71
C ALA A 452 19.60 6.64 -8.10
N ASP A 453 20.22 7.42 -8.98
CA ASP A 453 21.54 7.11 -9.54
C ASP A 453 22.66 7.88 -8.85
N THR A 454 22.38 9.08 -8.35
CA THR A 454 23.33 9.86 -7.55
C THR A 454 23.10 9.66 -6.05
N ASP A 455 24.01 10.16 -5.22
CA ASP A 455 23.88 10.07 -3.76
C ASP A 455 23.27 11.34 -3.14
N GLU A 456 22.33 11.97 -3.83
CA GLU A 456 21.75 13.28 -3.47
C GLU A 456 20.28 13.19 -3.02
N ILE A 457 19.98 13.77 -1.85
CA ILE A 457 18.61 14.14 -1.47
C ILE A 457 18.26 15.43 -2.20
N VAL A 458 17.33 15.36 -3.15
CA VAL A 458 16.98 16.49 -4.02
C VAL A 458 15.87 17.37 -3.47
N ALA A 459 15.01 16.84 -2.58
CA ALA A 459 13.97 17.61 -1.92
C ALA A 459 13.51 16.95 -0.61
N ARG A 460 12.98 17.78 0.30
CA ARG A 460 12.16 17.35 1.44
C ARG A 460 10.89 18.17 1.45
N LEU A 461 9.74 17.50 1.52
CA LEU A 461 8.43 18.12 1.52
C LEU A 461 7.73 17.88 2.86
N PRO A 462 7.10 18.92 3.44
CA PRO A 462 6.32 18.73 4.66
C PRO A 462 5.08 17.89 4.38
N THR A 463 4.82 16.90 5.22
CA THR A 463 3.56 16.15 5.22
C THR A 463 3.07 16.09 6.66
N ALA A 464 1.91 16.67 6.94
CA ALA A 464 1.30 16.62 8.28
C ALA A 464 0.50 15.32 8.46
N ALA A 465 1.17 14.19 8.25
CA ALA A 465 0.58 12.86 8.14
C ALA A 465 1.48 11.83 8.84
N GLY A 466 0.85 10.83 9.47
CA GLY A 466 1.56 9.69 10.06
C GLY A 466 1.65 8.50 9.10
N ALA A 467 2.01 8.75 7.84
CA ALA A 467 1.87 7.81 6.73
C ALA A 467 2.54 6.45 6.99
N HIS A 468 1.78 5.37 6.90
CA HIS A 468 2.32 4.01 6.85
C HIS A 468 2.48 3.52 5.40
N ASP A 469 2.00 4.31 4.45
CA ASP A 469 2.15 4.03 3.04
C ASP A 469 2.15 5.34 2.23
N HIS A 470 2.63 5.27 1.01
CA HIS A 470 2.51 6.28 -0.02
C HIS A 470 2.81 5.61 -1.37
N VAL A 471 2.24 6.18 -2.43
CA VAL A 471 2.39 5.63 -3.77
C VAL A 471 2.50 6.77 -4.78
N VAL A 472 3.40 6.64 -5.75
CA VAL A 472 3.41 7.45 -6.96
C VAL A 472 2.42 6.83 -7.93
N VAL A 473 1.43 7.59 -8.39
CA VAL A 473 0.39 7.09 -9.30
C VAL A 473 1.05 6.58 -10.60
N PRO A 474 0.96 5.27 -10.91
CA PRO A 474 1.61 4.73 -12.10
C PRO A 474 0.99 5.28 -13.39
N GLU A 475 1.77 5.44 -14.44
CA GLU A 475 1.24 5.88 -15.74
C GLU A 475 0.56 4.76 -16.55
N SER A 476 0.93 3.51 -16.26
CA SER A 476 0.50 2.34 -17.03
C SER A 476 0.53 1.05 -16.19
N TRP A 477 -0.07 -0.02 -16.73
CA TRP A 477 -0.02 -1.36 -16.12
C TRP A 477 1.40 -1.95 -16.08
N GLU A 478 2.27 -1.56 -17.01
CA GLU A 478 3.70 -1.91 -16.92
C GLU A 478 4.38 -1.11 -15.81
N GLY A 479 4.10 0.19 -15.68
CA GLY A 479 4.61 1.02 -14.59
C GLY A 479 4.14 0.59 -13.20
N LEU A 480 2.96 -0.05 -13.09
CA LEU A 480 2.47 -0.60 -11.83
C LEU A 480 3.42 -1.63 -11.22
N LYS A 481 4.22 -2.33 -12.04
CA LYS A 481 5.17 -3.36 -11.59
C LYS A 481 6.29 -2.83 -10.70
N SER A 482 6.53 -1.52 -10.66
CA SER A 482 7.48 -0.89 -9.73
C SER A 482 6.81 -0.17 -8.56
N SER A 483 5.49 -0.23 -8.47
CA SER A 483 4.67 0.44 -7.46
C SER A 483 4.06 -0.58 -6.49
N ARG A 484 2.94 -0.23 -5.83
CA ARG A 484 2.23 -1.08 -4.85
C ARG A 484 1.52 -2.28 -5.50
N SER A 485 2.34 -3.22 -5.96
CA SER A 485 1.98 -4.43 -6.70
C SER A 485 2.96 -5.55 -6.36
N THR A 486 4.22 -5.39 -6.79
CA THR A 486 5.26 -6.42 -6.61
C THR A 486 5.88 -6.37 -5.22
N SER A 487 5.82 -5.23 -4.55
CA SER A 487 6.22 -5.02 -3.15
C SER A 487 5.22 -4.11 -2.42
N VAL A 488 5.30 -4.07 -1.09
CA VAL A 488 4.37 -3.33 -0.22
C VAL A 488 5.01 -2.31 0.72
#